data_AF-A0AAJ6EAJ2-F1
#
_entry.id   AF-A0AAJ6EAJ2-F1
#
_cell.length_a   1.000
_cell.length_b   1.000
_cell.length_c   1.000
_cell.angle_alpha   90.00
_cell.angle_beta   90.00
_cell.angle_gamma   90.00
#
_symmetry.space_group_name_H-M   'P 1'
#
loop_
_entity.id
_entity.type
_entity.pdbx_description
1 polymer ?
#
loop_
_entity_poly.entity_id
_entity_poly.type
_entity_poly.pdbx_seq_one_letter_code
_entity_poly.pdbx_strand_id
1 'polypeptide(L)'
;MGPIDFKFGTLIRTGPKLTYGGKWDADLVDWKIDHSTNAYLTIFIRIFFAKIDPAGKTGTYGDADDTATHPSKKSIQKWKPGEFEQYVRNLTSSAQRFWDGQFWLKTPKTYDGLNYLAHGRPAYRCNVYCKLDLKAVSAAHDAHYTIAVVRARDGVDFRSNSVLYSQNDIKSEQMIPHSTVKFWTHFHEVGHLIGLGHVGTGGKINVHNDNSATAYGVTAAEMRDVMGRGHARHNWHATPWQEAAEAFTGVKIADWKVFQHHIAPERV
;
A
#
# COMPACT_ATOMS: atom_id res chain seq x y z
N MET A 1 -12.16 5.57 -20.23
CA MET A 1 -12.36 6.63 -19.22
C MET A 1 -13.20 6.02 -18.12
N GLY A 2 -12.69 5.95 -16.88
CA GLY A 2 -13.49 5.53 -15.72
C GLY A 2 -14.53 6.60 -15.35
N PRO A 3 -15.57 6.24 -14.59
CA PRO A 3 -16.55 7.21 -14.10
C PRO A 3 -15.87 8.27 -13.23
N ILE A 4 -16.25 9.53 -13.43
CA ILE A 4 -15.82 10.66 -12.59
C ILE A 4 -16.87 10.79 -11.48
N ASP A 5 -16.48 10.61 -10.22
CA ASP A 5 -17.35 10.84 -9.05
C ASP A 5 -16.91 12.13 -8.34
N PHE A 6 -17.84 13.08 -8.21
CA PHE A 6 -17.60 14.33 -7.51
C PHE A 6 -18.15 14.21 -6.09
N LYS A 7 -17.29 13.89 -5.12
CA LYS A 7 -17.63 14.00 -3.69
C LYS A 7 -16.81 15.13 -3.06
N PHE A 8 -17.51 16.14 -2.52
CA PHE A 8 -16.97 17.24 -1.71
C PHE A 8 -16.07 18.27 -2.39
N GLY A 9 -16.37 18.67 -3.64
CA GLY A 9 -15.68 19.79 -4.29
C GLY A 9 -14.24 19.49 -4.73
N THR A 10 -13.82 18.24 -4.64
CA THR A 10 -12.52 17.76 -5.12
C THR A 10 -12.72 16.65 -6.17
N LEU A 11 -11.88 16.64 -7.20
CA LEU A 11 -11.94 15.65 -8.26
C LEU A 11 -11.37 14.31 -7.76
N ILE A 12 -12.21 13.46 -7.19
CA ILE A 12 -11.84 12.08 -6.89
C ILE A 12 -11.94 11.30 -8.20
N ARG A 13 -10.80 10.99 -8.81
CA ARG A 13 -10.77 10.02 -9.91
C ARG A 13 -10.77 8.64 -9.25
N THR A 14 -11.84 7.86 -9.45
CA THR A 14 -11.71 6.40 -9.29
C THR A 14 -10.54 6.01 -10.18
N GLY A 15 -9.49 5.45 -9.60
CA GLY A 15 -8.24 5.22 -10.30
C GLY A 15 -8.50 4.45 -11.61
N PRO A 16 -7.70 4.68 -12.67
CA PRO A 16 -7.74 3.79 -13.82
C PRO A 16 -7.58 2.34 -13.34
N LYS A 17 -8.20 1.37 -14.03
CA LYS A 17 -7.92 -0.05 -13.82
C LYS A 17 -6.41 -0.23 -14.00
N LEU A 18 -5.68 -0.32 -12.89
CA LEU A 18 -4.23 -0.33 -12.92
C LEU A 18 -3.77 -1.54 -13.72
N THR A 19 -2.73 -1.36 -14.52
CA THR A 19 -2.04 -2.48 -15.19
C THR A 19 -1.55 -3.52 -14.18
N TYR A 20 -1.40 -3.13 -12.90
CA TYR A 20 -0.76 -3.90 -11.82
C TYR A 20 -1.66 -4.16 -10.59
N GLY A 21 -2.99 -4.12 -10.72
CA GLY A 21 -3.90 -4.82 -9.79
C GLY A 21 -4.35 -4.08 -8.51
N GLY A 22 -3.87 -2.87 -8.23
CA GLY A 22 -4.41 -2.05 -7.14
C GLY A 22 -5.83 -1.51 -7.43
N LYS A 23 -6.69 -1.47 -6.40
CA LYS A 23 -8.01 -0.85 -6.38
C LYS A 23 -7.99 0.25 -5.34
N TRP A 24 -7.76 1.48 -5.78
CA TRP A 24 -7.75 2.64 -4.90
C TRP A 24 -8.32 3.87 -5.59
N ASP A 25 -8.76 4.81 -4.78
CA ASP A 25 -9.13 6.16 -5.20
C ASP A 25 -7.93 7.08 -4.97
N ALA A 26 -7.85 8.19 -5.68
CA ALA A 26 -6.83 9.20 -5.42
C ALA A 26 -7.37 10.62 -5.56
N ASP A 27 -6.65 11.56 -4.93
CA ASP A 27 -6.93 12.99 -4.96
C ASP A 27 -5.63 13.79 -5.10
N LEU A 28 -5.64 14.79 -5.97
CA LEU A 28 -4.56 15.76 -6.16
C LEU A 28 -5.02 17.13 -5.68
N VAL A 29 -4.46 17.59 -4.56
CA VAL A 29 -4.69 18.93 -4.00
C VAL A 29 -3.57 19.85 -4.46
N ASP A 30 -3.83 20.59 -5.53
CA ASP A 30 -2.91 21.52 -6.18
C ASP A 30 -3.27 23.00 -5.95
N TRP A 31 -4.48 23.30 -5.49
CA TRP A 31 -4.93 24.68 -5.22
C TRP A 31 -4.32 25.31 -3.96
N LYS A 32 -3.59 24.56 -3.14
CA LYS A 32 -2.89 25.04 -1.93
C LYS A 32 -1.41 25.34 -2.15
N ILE A 33 -0.93 25.30 -3.39
CA ILE A 33 0.49 25.49 -3.68
C ILE A 33 0.92 26.96 -3.56
N ASP A 34 2.15 27.17 -3.09
CA ASP A 34 2.78 28.48 -3.02
C ASP A 34 4.31 28.37 -3.11
N HIS A 35 5.02 29.46 -2.85
CA HIS A 35 6.49 29.51 -2.86
C HIS A 35 7.19 28.57 -1.85
N SER A 36 6.46 28.05 -0.88
CA SER A 36 6.89 27.16 0.20
C SER A 36 6.10 25.83 0.26
N THR A 37 4.94 25.77 -0.38
CA THR A 37 3.99 24.65 -0.28
C THR A 37 3.89 23.89 -1.59
N ASN A 38 4.17 22.59 -1.51
CA ASN A 38 3.99 21.63 -2.60
C ASN A 38 2.54 21.12 -2.67
N ALA A 39 2.16 20.53 -3.81
CA ALA A 39 0.86 19.87 -3.94
C ALA A 39 0.82 18.56 -3.15
N TYR A 40 -0.38 18.07 -2.82
CA TYR A 40 -0.57 16.78 -2.15
C TYR A 40 -1.24 15.79 -3.07
N LEU A 41 -0.69 14.59 -3.21
CA LEU A 41 -1.33 13.48 -3.92
C LEU A 41 -1.60 12.35 -2.93
N THR A 42 -2.88 12.14 -2.62
CA THR A 42 -3.30 11.15 -1.64
C THR A 42 -3.91 9.94 -2.34
N ILE A 43 -3.43 8.74 -2.02
CA ILE A 43 -4.07 7.46 -2.39
C ILE A 43 -4.96 7.03 -1.21
N PHE A 44 -6.19 6.64 -1.48
CA PHE A 44 -7.15 6.17 -0.49
C PHE A 44 -7.40 4.67 -0.64
N ILE A 45 -7.26 3.94 0.46
CA ILE A 45 -7.60 2.51 0.52
C ILE A 45 -8.61 2.28 1.64
N ARG A 46 -9.74 1.68 1.27
CA ARG A 46 -10.77 1.23 2.20
C ARG A 46 -10.75 -0.30 2.28
N ILE A 47 -10.58 -0.84 3.48
CA ILE A 47 -10.52 -2.29 3.73
C ILE A 47 -11.66 -2.69 4.64
N PHE A 48 -12.43 -3.70 4.24
CA PHE A 48 -13.32 -4.43 5.12
C PHE A 48 -12.59 -5.67 5.64
N PHE A 49 -12.35 -5.72 6.95
CA PHE A 49 -11.77 -6.90 7.59
C PHE A 49 -12.89 -7.85 8.00
N ALA A 50 -13.00 -8.98 7.31
CA ALA A 50 -13.97 -10.02 7.62
C ALA A 50 -13.42 -10.91 8.75
N LYS A 51 -13.99 -10.74 9.94
CA LYS A 51 -13.66 -11.56 11.11
C LYS A 51 -14.07 -13.00 10.90
N ILE A 52 -13.11 -13.92 10.93
CA ILE A 52 -13.36 -15.36 10.83
C ILE A 52 -13.24 -15.98 12.23
N ASP A 53 -14.35 -16.55 12.70
CA ASP A 53 -14.43 -17.32 13.95
C ASP A 53 -14.84 -18.78 13.63
N PRO A 54 -14.30 -19.78 14.37
CA PRO A 54 -14.80 -21.14 14.28
C PRO A 54 -16.21 -21.24 14.90
N ALA A 55 -16.97 -22.28 14.51
CA ALA A 55 -18.29 -22.54 15.08
C ALA A 55 -18.23 -22.81 16.60
N GLY A 56 -17.17 -23.50 17.06
CA GLY A 56 -16.88 -23.74 18.47
C GLY A 56 -15.86 -22.75 19.06
N LYS A 57 -15.23 -23.12 20.19
CA LYS A 57 -14.10 -22.34 20.75
C LYS A 57 -12.84 -22.40 19.87
N THR A 58 -12.66 -23.52 19.18
CA THR A 58 -11.54 -23.83 18.29
C THR A 58 -12.06 -24.45 17.00
N GLY A 59 -11.25 -24.40 15.94
CA GLY A 59 -11.55 -25.05 14.67
C GLY A 59 -10.31 -25.07 13.78
N THR A 60 -10.52 -25.26 12.49
CA THR A 60 -9.46 -25.16 11.49
C THR A 60 -9.86 -24.24 10.35
N TYR A 61 -8.87 -23.64 9.69
CA TYR A 61 -9.05 -22.79 8.52
C TYR A 61 -7.84 -22.96 7.59
N GLY A 62 -8.07 -22.92 6.27
CA GLY A 62 -6.99 -22.99 5.28
C GLY A 62 -6.11 -21.75 5.35
N ASP A 63 -4.80 -21.90 5.31
CA ASP A 63 -3.88 -20.77 5.17
C ASP A 63 -3.53 -20.53 3.69
N ALA A 64 -2.56 -19.67 3.40
CA ALA A 64 -2.18 -19.34 2.03
C ALA A 64 -1.67 -20.54 1.19
N ASP A 65 -1.27 -21.64 1.82
CA ASP A 65 -0.81 -22.86 1.15
C ASP A 65 -1.94 -23.91 0.97
N ASP A 66 -3.17 -23.63 1.42
CA ASP A 66 -4.28 -24.59 1.40
C ASP A 66 -4.78 -24.79 -0.03
N THR A 67 -4.51 -25.96 -0.59
CA THR A 67 -4.99 -26.34 -1.92
C THR A 67 -5.74 -27.67 -1.86
N ALA A 68 -6.59 -27.93 -2.86
CA ALA A 68 -7.32 -29.19 -2.95
C ALA A 68 -6.39 -30.44 -2.97
N THR A 69 -5.16 -30.28 -3.47
CA THR A 69 -4.15 -31.35 -3.56
C THR A 69 -3.15 -31.32 -2.40
N HIS A 70 -3.04 -30.23 -1.66
CA HIS A 70 -2.18 -30.07 -0.48
C HIS A 70 -2.95 -29.28 0.59
N PRO A 71 -3.81 -29.93 1.38
CA PRO A 71 -4.56 -29.24 2.42
C PRO A 71 -3.61 -28.82 3.56
N SER A 72 -3.64 -27.55 3.92
CA SER A 72 -2.77 -26.94 4.93
C SER A 72 -3.57 -26.39 6.13
N LYS A 73 -4.81 -26.84 6.32
CA LYS A 73 -5.72 -26.38 7.38
C LYS A 73 -5.03 -26.24 8.74
N LYS A 74 -4.93 -25.01 9.22
CA LYS A 74 -4.29 -24.64 10.47
C LYS A 74 -5.30 -24.53 11.60
N SER A 75 -4.86 -24.80 12.83
CA SER A 75 -5.70 -24.63 14.01
C SER A 75 -5.96 -23.15 14.29
N ILE A 76 -7.25 -22.78 14.35
CA ILE A 76 -7.71 -21.44 14.72
C ILE A 76 -8.55 -21.49 16.00
N GLN A 77 -8.72 -20.33 16.63
CA GLN A 77 -9.49 -20.15 17.84
C GLN A 77 -10.36 -18.91 17.72
N LYS A 78 -11.43 -18.85 18.52
CA LYS A 78 -12.30 -17.68 18.53
C LYS A 78 -11.54 -16.43 19.00
N TRP A 79 -11.82 -15.29 18.39
CA TRP A 79 -11.36 -13.99 18.88
C TRP A 79 -11.99 -13.68 20.23
N LYS A 80 -11.18 -13.17 21.17
CA LYS A 80 -11.71 -12.65 22.43
C LYS A 80 -12.50 -11.36 22.17
N PRO A 81 -13.44 -10.98 23.05
CA PRO A 81 -14.12 -9.70 22.95
C PRO A 81 -13.13 -8.53 22.84
N GLY A 82 -13.26 -7.68 21.81
CA GLY A 82 -12.42 -6.50 21.58
C GLY A 82 -11.06 -6.76 20.92
N GLU A 83 -10.60 -8.01 20.85
CA GLU A 83 -9.27 -8.35 20.34
C GLU A 83 -9.14 -8.09 18.82
N PHE A 84 -10.21 -8.41 18.08
CA PHE A 84 -10.24 -8.20 16.62
C PHE A 84 -10.20 -6.72 16.27
N GLU A 85 -10.99 -5.90 16.96
CA GLU A 85 -11.06 -4.46 16.74
C GLU A 85 -9.73 -3.80 17.10
N GLN A 86 -9.07 -4.27 18.17
CA GLN A 86 -7.72 -3.81 18.52
C GLN A 86 -6.69 -4.20 17.46
N TYR A 87 -6.75 -5.43 16.94
CA TYR A 87 -5.89 -5.86 15.84
C TYR A 87 -6.07 -4.98 14.61
N VAL A 88 -7.30 -4.73 14.17
CA VAL A 88 -7.60 -3.89 13.00
C VAL A 88 -7.05 -2.47 13.19
N ARG A 89 -7.24 -1.85 14.36
CA ARG A 89 -6.68 -0.52 14.68
C ARG A 89 -5.15 -0.51 14.64
N ASN A 90 -4.52 -1.54 15.19
CA ASN A 90 -3.05 -1.63 15.24
C ASN A 90 -2.48 -1.81 13.83
N LEU A 91 -3.03 -2.74 13.06
CA LEU A 91 -2.60 -3.01 11.68
C LEU A 91 -2.73 -1.75 10.83
N THR A 92 -3.93 -1.15 10.80
CA THR A 92 -4.19 0.03 9.96
C THR A 92 -3.33 1.22 10.35
N SER A 93 -3.23 1.56 11.64
CA SER A 93 -2.43 2.70 12.08
C SER A 93 -0.92 2.48 11.87
N SER A 94 -0.43 1.24 12.02
CA SER A 94 0.98 0.91 11.76
C SER A 94 1.31 1.00 10.28
N ALA A 95 0.50 0.37 9.42
CA ALA A 95 0.71 0.42 7.97
C ALA A 95 0.55 1.85 7.41
N GLN A 96 -0.43 2.60 7.90
CA GLN A 96 -0.60 4.03 7.58
C GLN A 96 0.70 4.79 7.84
N ARG A 97 1.26 4.71 9.06
CA ARG A 97 2.51 5.41 9.40
C ARG A 97 3.71 4.95 8.57
N PHE A 98 3.73 3.68 8.17
CA PHE A 98 4.84 3.14 7.40
C PHE A 98 4.88 3.68 5.97
N TRP A 99 3.71 3.83 5.33
CA TRP A 99 3.60 4.21 3.92
C TRP A 99 3.31 5.69 3.68
N ASP A 100 2.59 6.34 4.60
CA ASP A 100 2.18 7.74 4.44
C ASP A 100 3.38 8.69 4.49
N GLY A 101 3.40 9.65 3.56
CA GLY A 101 4.34 10.75 3.60
C GLY A 101 5.80 10.37 3.34
N GLN A 102 6.06 9.21 2.76
CA GLN A 102 7.43 8.69 2.55
C GLN A 102 8.06 9.12 1.24
N PHE A 103 7.26 9.59 0.28
CA PHE A 103 7.70 9.86 -1.08
C PHE A 103 7.33 11.27 -1.54
N TRP A 104 8.14 11.78 -2.44
CA TRP A 104 7.95 13.04 -3.14
C TRP A 104 8.18 12.84 -4.63
N LEU A 105 7.32 13.42 -5.47
CA LEU A 105 7.50 13.42 -6.92
C LEU A 105 7.94 14.81 -7.36
N LYS A 106 9.10 14.90 -8.01
CA LYS A 106 9.54 16.14 -8.64
C LYS A 106 8.77 16.36 -9.93
N THR A 107 8.18 17.55 -10.04
CA THR A 107 7.38 17.93 -11.19
C THR A 107 8.28 18.07 -12.43
N PRO A 108 7.92 17.43 -13.56
CA PRO A 108 8.65 17.59 -14.81
C PRO A 108 8.64 19.04 -15.30
N LYS A 109 9.75 19.49 -15.88
CA LYS A 109 9.87 20.85 -16.44
C LYS A 109 8.86 21.13 -17.56
N THR A 110 8.34 20.08 -18.18
CA THR A 110 7.36 20.11 -19.26
C THR A 110 5.92 20.31 -18.77
N TYR A 111 5.67 20.29 -17.45
CA TYR A 111 4.33 20.37 -16.90
C TYR A 111 4.12 21.60 -16.04
N ASP A 112 3.45 22.60 -16.59
CA ASP A 112 3.23 23.89 -15.94
C ASP A 112 1.99 23.94 -15.02
N GLY A 113 1.21 22.86 -14.95
CA GLY A 113 -0.01 22.81 -14.13
C GLY A 113 0.23 22.94 -12.62
N LEU A 114 1.47 22.73 -12.15
CA LEU A 114 1.87 22.93 -10.75
C LEU A 114 2.78 24.16 -10.56
N ASN A 115 2.75 25.10 -11.51
CA ASN A 115 3.43 26.37 -11.31
C ASN A 115 2.58 27.28 -10.40
N TYR A 116 3.17 27.70 -9.28
CA TYR A 116 2.62 28.78 -8.48
C TYR A 116 2.85 30.12 -9.18
N LEU A 117 1.78 30.90 -9.33
CA LEU A 117 1.80 32.20 -9.97
C LEU A 117 1.94 33.31 -8.92
N ALA A 118 3.07 34.02 -8.91
CA ALA A 118 3.21 35.25 -8.14
C ALA A 118 2.90 36.43 -9.07
N HIS A 119 1.93 37.28 -8.69
CA HIS A 119 1.48 38.42 -9.52
C HIS A 119 1.11 38.03 -10.96
N GLY A 120 0.47 36.86 -11.12
CA GLY A 120 0.03 36.35 -12.43
C GLY A 120 1.14 35.79 -13.32
N ARG A 121 2.38 35.64 -12.81
CA ARG A 121 3.51 35.05 -13.54
C ARG A 121 4.03 33.80 -12.83
N PRO A 122 4.41 32.74 -13.56
CA PRO A 122 5.07 31.58 -12.96
C PRO A 122 6.30 32.01 -12.18
N ALA A 123 6.31 31.73 -10.88
CA ALA A 123 7.41 32.09 -10.00
C ALA A 123 8.08 30.85 -9.41
N TYR A 124 7.30 29.81 -9.10
CA TYR A 124 7.79 28.56 -8.53
C TYR A 124 7.09 27.37 -9.17
N ARG A 125 7.84 26.28 -9.38
CA ARG A 125 7.32 24.97 -9.78
C ARG A 125 7.23 24.11 -8.53
N CYS A 126 6.01 23.80 -8.15
CA CYS A 126 5.73 22.99 -6.98
C CYS A 126 5.84 21.51 -7.33
N ASN A 127 6.33 20.71 -6.40
CA ASN A 127 6.41 19.27 -6.46
C ASN A 127 5.17 18.64 -5.82
N VAL A 128 5.13 17.31 -5.76
CA VAL A 128 4.02 16.56 -5.18
C VAL A 128 4.49 15.79 -3.95
N TYR A 129 3.83 15.99 -2.82
CA TYR A 129 3.97 15.19 -1.61
C TYR A 129 3.02 14.00 -1.64
N CYS A 130 3.55 12.78 -1.55
CA CYS A 130 2.77 11.55 -1.64
C CYS A 130 2.21 11.15 -0.28
N LYS A 131 0.89 11.01 -0.21
CA LYS A 131 0.18 10.58 0.99
C LYS A 131 -0.58 9.28 0.78
N LEU A 132 -0.76 8.52 1.86
CA LEU A 132 -1.68 7.39 1.92
C LEU A 132 -2.81 7.74 2.90
N ASP A 133 -4.02 7.26 2.66
CA ASP A 133 -5.11 7.26 3.63
C ASP A 133 -5.75 5.86 3.65
N LEU A 134 -5.37 5.09 4.67
CA LEU A 134 -5.78 3.71 4.90
C LEU A 134 -6.88 3.65 5.96
N LYS A 135 -8.07 3.19 5.57
CA LYS A 135 -9.25 3.14 6.44
C LYS A 135 -9.82 1.73 6.52
N ALA A 136 -10.06 1.26 7.74
CA ALA A 136 -10.97 0.14 7.97
C ALA A 136 -12.42 0.63 7.86
N VAL A 137 -13.23 -0.03 7.04
CA VAL A 137 -14.67 0.25 6.90
C VAL A 137 -15.49 -0.85 7.56
N SER A 138 -16.72 -0.51 7.97
CA SER A 138 -17.62 -1.43 8.67
C SER A 138 -18.40 -2.37 7.75
N ALA A 139 -18.48 -2.07 6.44
CA ALA A 139 -19.24 -2.84 5.48
C ALA A 139 -18.43 -3.16 4.21
N ALA A 140 -18.60 -4.37 3.68
CA ALA A 140 -17.88 -4.84 2.51
C ALA A 140 -18.13 -4.01 1.24
N HIS A 141 -19.34 -3.48 1.07
CA HIS A 141 -19.71 -2.69 -0.11
C HIS A 141 -19.03 -1.30 -0.15
N ASP A 142 -18.55 -0.80 0.99
CA ASP A 142 -17.81 0.46 1.07
C ASP A 142 -16.30 0.27 0.83
N ALA A 143 -15.84 -0.98 0.74
CA ALA A 143 -14.43 -1.33 0.69
C ALA A 143 -13.91 -1.51 -0.73
N HIS A 144 -12.64 -1.16 -0.92
CA HIS A 144 -11.89 -1.58 -2.11
C HIS A 144 -11.47 -3.05 -2.00
N TYR A 145 -11.17 -3.49 -0.77
CA TYR A 145 -10.69 -4.83 -0.45
C TYR A 145 -11.47 -5.44 0.71
N THR A 146 -11.75 -6.74 0.59
CA THR A 146 -12.22 -7.56 1.71
C THR A 146 -11.12 -8.54 2.07
N ILE A 147 -10.71 -8.54 3.33
CA ILE A 147 -9.62 -9.39 3.84
C ILE A 147 -10.18 -10.24 4.96
N ALA A 148 -10.12 -11.56 4.79
CA ALA A 148 -10.45 -12.50 5.86
C ALA A 148 -9.37 -12.44 6.93
N VAL A 149 -9.75 -12.40 8.21
CA VAL A 149 -8.79 -12.41 9.31
C VAL A 149 -9.15 -13.48 10.32
N VAL A 150 -8.23 -14.40 10.53
CA VAL A 150 -8.35 -15.45 11.54
C VAL A 150 -7.55 -15.12 12.78
N ARG A 151 -7.90 -15.77 13.89
CA ARG A 151 -7.02 -15.88 15.06
C ARG A 151 -6.44 -17.29 15.11
N ALA A 152 -5.21 -17.43 14.62
CA ALA A 152 -4.44 -18.67 14.72
C ALA A 152 -4.26 -19.08 16.19
N ARG A 153 -4.18 -20.38 16.48
CA ARG A 153 -3.86 -20.85 17.84
C ARG A 153 -2.40 -20.51 18.18
N ASP A 154 -2.10 -20.36 19.46
CA ASP A 154 -0.72 -20.08 19.89
C ASP A 154 0.22 -21.21 19.45
N GLY A 155 1.39 -20.83 18.93
CA GLY A 155 2.38 -21.76 18.37
C GLY A 155 2.06 -22.28 16.96
N VAL A 156 0.96 -21.85 16.34
CA VAL A 156 0.61 -22.21 14.96
C VAL A 156 1.25 -21.22 14.01
N ASP A 157 2.09 -21.75 13.11
CA ASP A 157 2.55 -21.04 11.93
C ASP A 157 1.43 -21.00 10.90
N PHE A 158 0.89 -19.80 10.67
CA PHE A 158 -0.24 -19.53 9.78
C PHE A 158 0.25 -18.60 8.68
N ARG A 159 0.26 -19.09 7.45
CA ARG A 159 0.75 -18.30 6.33
C ARG A 159 -0.34 -17.38 5.79
N SER A 160 -0.07 -16.08 5.83
CA SER A 160 -0.96 -15.04 5.30
C SER A 160 -0.71 -14.76 3.82
N ASN A 161 -1.66 -14.10 3.18
CA ASN A 161 -1.55 -13.56 1.82
C ASN A 161 -2.43 -12.31 1.67
N SER A 162 -2.46 -11.71 0.48
CA SER A 162 -3.16 -10.45 0.20
C SER A 162 -4.66 -10.39 0.54
N VAL A 163 -5.34 -11.53 0.75
CA VAL A 163 -6.77 -11.61 1.10
C VAL A 163 -7.06 -12.37 2.39
N LEU A 164 -6.04 -12.90 3.06
CA LEU A 164 -6.15 -13.71 4.26
C LEU A 164 -5.03 -13.38 5.23
N TYR A 165 -5.40 -12.81 6.37
CA TYR A 165 -4.48 -12.42 7.43
C TYR A 165 -4.69 -13.23 8.70
N SER A 166 -3.68 -13.19 9.55
CA SER A 166 -3.71 -13.67 10.92
C SER A 166 -3.38 -12.55 11.91
N GLN A 167 -3.73 -12.76 13.18
CA GLN A 167 -3.33 -11.86 14.26
C GLN A 167 -1.81 -11.74 14.44
N ASN A 168 -1.01 -12.65 13.86
CA ASN A 168 0.44 -12.61 13.94
C ASN A 168 1.07 -11.65 12.91
N ASP A 169 0.35 -11.21 11.89
CA ASP A 169 0.90 -10.38 10.80
C ASP A 169 1.35 -8.97 11.24
N ILE A 170 0.91 -8.55 12.43
CA ILE A 170 1.36 -7.33 13.08
C ILE A 170 2.60 -7.55 13.96
N LYS A 171 3.24 -8.71 13.91
CA LYS A 171 4.50 -9.01 14.61
C LYS A 171 5.65 -8.98 13.59
N SER A 172 6.83 -8.66 14.10
CA SER A 172 8.05 -8.71 13.29
C SER A 172 8.56 -10.14 13.20
N GLU A 173 9.02 -10.53 12.03
CA GLU A 173 9.64 -11.84 11.77
C GLU A 173 11.07 -11.67 11.26
N GLN A 174 11.88 -12.74 11.36
CA GLN A 174 13.22 -12.77 10.79
C GLN A 174 13.24 -13.76 9.63
N MET A 175 13.02 -13.25 8.41
CA MET A 175 12.96 -14.07 7.19
C MET A 175 14.31 -14.20 6.46
N ILE A 176 15.29 -13.36 6.82
CA ILE A 176 16.65 -13.42 6.27
C ILE A 176 17.56 -14.07 7.33
N PRO A 177 18.10 -15.28 7.06
CA PRO A 177 19.01 -15.95 7.97
C PRO A 177 20.18 -15.04 8.37
N HIS A 178 20.52 -15.01 9.66
CA HIS A 178 21.63 -14.23 10.23
C HIS A 178 21.55 -12.69 10.01
N SER A 179 20.41 -12.16 9.60
CA SER A 179 20.19 -10.72 9.45
C SER A 179 19.45 -10.10 10.64
N THR A 180 19.79 -8.87 11.01
CA THR A 180 19.01 -8.08 11.98
C THR A 180 17.77 -7.44 11.35
N VAL A 181 17.66 -7.47 10.01
CA VAL A 181 16.52 -6.92 9.28
C VAL A 181 15.28 -7.75 9.57
N LYS A 182 14.23 -7.06 10.02
CA LYS A 182 12.92 -7.66 10.30
C LYS A 182 11.99 -7.53 9.11
N PHE A 183 11.12 -8.51 8.96
CA PHE A 183 9.98 -8.49 8.07
C PHE A 183 8.73 -8.14 8.87
N TRP A 184 7.80 -7.42 8.25
CA TRP A 184 6.48 -7.15 8.81
C TRP A 184 5.45 -7.42 7.73
N THR A 185 4.71 -8.52 7.88
CA THR A 185 3.73 -9.00 6.89
C THR A 185 2.75 -7.90 6.50
N HIS A 186 2.17 -7.20 7.48
CA HIS A 186 1.21 -6.14 7.17
C HIS A 186 1.77 -4.95 6.36
N PHE A 187 3.09 -4.66 6.40
CA PHE A 187 3.66 -3.63 5.52
C PHE A 187 3.74 -4.12 4.08
N HIS A 188 4.18 -5.37 3.90
CA HIS A 188 4.30 -6.04 2.61
C HIS A 188 2.93 -6.18 1.92
N GLU A 189 1.94 -6.70 2.65
CA GLU A 189 0.61 -6.92 2.10
C GLU A 189 -0.10 -5.61 1.73
N VAL A 190 0.05 -4.54 2.53
CA VAL A 190 -0.46 -3.22 2.15
C VAL A 190 0.26 -2.68 0.91
N GLY A 191 1.53 -3.02 0.71
CA GLY A 191 2.25 -2.79 -0.55
C GLY A 191 1.53 -3.40 -1.76
N HIS A 192 1.05 -4.64 -1.64
CA HIS A 192 0.23 -5.25 -2.69
C HIS A 192 -1.11 -4.53 -2.90
N LEU A 193 -1.75 -4.02 -1.84
CA LEU A 193 -3.01 -3.27 -1.93
C LEU A 193 -2.84 -1.93 -2.66
N ILE A 194 -1.69 -1.26 -2.50
CA ILE A 194 -1.38 -0.04 -3.29
C ILE A 194 -0.93 -0.35 -4.72
N GLY A 195 -0.71 -1.63 -5.07
CA GLY A 195 -0.41 -2.08 -6.43
C GLY A 195 1.04 -2.49 -6.68
N LEU A 196 1.86 -2.64 -5.62
CA LEU A 196 3.24 -3.10 -5.76
C LEU A 196 3.31 -4.62 -5.94
N GLY A 197 4.16 -5.08 -6.86
CA GLY A 197 4.56 -6.49 -6.96
C GLY A 197 5.74 -6.82 -6.04
N HIS A 198 6.08 -8.10 -5.95
CA HIS A 198 7.32 -8.51 -5.29
C HIS A 198 8.57 -7.93 -5.97
N VAL A 199 9.62 -7.70 -5.21
CA VAL A 199 10.88 -7.10 -5.71
C VAL A 199 11.52 -7.93 -6.83
N GLY A 200 11.49 -9.26 -6.73
CA GLY A 200 12.06 -10.20 -7.70
C GLY A 200 11.30 -10.28 -9.03
N THR A 201 10.09 -9.73 -9.10
CA THR A 201 9.35 -9.56 -10.37
C THR A 201 9.62 -8.19 -11.01
N GLY A 202 10.63 -7.47 -10.51
CA GLY A 202 10.94 -6.09 -10.88
C GLY A 202 9.90 -5.09 -10.36
N GLY A 203 9.08 -5.48 -9.37
CA GLY A 203 8.02 -4.64 -8.79
C GLY A 203 6.81 -4.42 -9.71
N LYS A 204 6.85 -4.95 -10.94
CA LYS A 204 5.89 -4.68 -12.01
C LYS A 204 4.75 -5.68 -12.10
N ILE A 205 4.77 -6.79 -11.37
CA ILE A 205 3.66 -7.75 -11.44
C ILE A 205 3.16 -8.00 -10.03
N ASN A 206 1.96 -7.52 -9.75
CA ASN A 206 1.16 -7.94 -8.60
C ASN A 206 0.61 -9.34 -8.88
N VAL A 207 1.51 -10.32 -8.95
CA VAL A 207 1.11 -11.72 -8.93
C VAL A 207 0.76 -12.00 -7.48
N HIS A 208 -0.51 -11.81 -7.11
CA HIS A 208 -1.03 -12.02 -5.75
C HIS A 208 -0.71 -13.42 -5.16
N ASN A 209 -0.16 -14.33 -5.96
CA ASN A 209 0.09 -15.73 -5.64
C ASN A 209 1.53 -16.20 -5.95
N ASP A 210 2.47 -15.33 -6.35
CA ASP A 210 3.86 -15.79 -6.57
C ASP A 210 4.63 -15.86 -5.24
N ASN A 211 4.48 -17.00 -4.60
CA ASN A 211 5.11 -17.33 -3.33
C ASN A 211 6.54 -17.91 -3.48
N SER A 212 7.13 -17.84 -4.68
CA SER A 212 8.47 -18.39 -4.93
C SER A 212 9.54 -17.61 -4.17
N ALA A 213 10.55 -18.34 -3.66
CA ALA A 213 11.68 -17.72 -2.95
C ALA A 213 12.39 -16.63 -3.77
N THR A 214 12.37 -16.76 -5.10
CA THR A 214 12.92 -15.81 -6.08
C THR A 214 12.11 -14.54 -6.20
N ALA A 215 10.78 -14.60 -6.06
CA ALA A 215 9.93 -13.41 -6.10
C ALA A 215 10.28 -12.46 -4.94
N TYR A 216 10.58 -12.98 -3.75
CA TYR A 216 10.98 -12.18 -2.59
C TYR A 216 12.43 -11.68 -2.62
N GLY A 217 13.11 -11.78 -3.77
CA GLY A 217 14.48 -11.32 -3.96
C GLY A 217 15.52 -12.43 -3.83
N VAL A 218 16.57 -12.35 -4.66
CA VAL A 218 17.69 -13.29 -4.68
C VAL A 218 18.98 -12.67 -4.14
N THR A 219 19.13 -11.35 -4.27
CA THR A 219 20.24 -10.60 -3.70
C THR A 219 19.95 -10.11 -2.29
N ALA A 220 20.99 -9.86 -1.51
CA ALA A 220 20.83 -9.28 -0.16
C ALA A 220 20.12 -7.91 -0.18
N ALA A 221 20.25 -7.14 -1.26
CA ALA A 221 19.56 -5.87 -1.41
C ALA A 221 18.05 -6.09 -1.61
N GLU A 222 17.67 -6.97 -2.55
CA GLU A 222 16.26 -7.30 -2.80
C GLU A 222 15.61 -7.95 -1.58
N MET A 223 16.30 -8.85 -0.87
CA MET A 223 15.74 -9.46 0.33
C MET A 223 15.43 -8.43 1.43
N ARG A 224 16.14 -7.30 1.49
CA ARG A 224 15.88 -6.24 2.48
C ARG A 224 14.70 -5.35 2.12
N ASP A 225 14.28 -5.35 0.86
CA ASP A 225 13.13 -4.61 0.34
C ASP A 225 11.84 -5.01 1.09
N VAL A 226 10.93 -4.07 1.31
CA VAL A 226 9.62 -4.34 1.92
C VAL A 226 8.75 -5.27 1.07
N MET A 227 8.90 -5.23 -0.25
CA MET A 227 8.28 -6.18 -1.19
C MET A 227 9.15 -7.44 -1.40
N GLY A 228 10.19 -7.60 -0.59
CA GLY A 228 10.97 -8.81 -0.41
C GLY A 228 10.77 -9.37 0.99
N ARG A 229 11.86 -9.67 1.70
CA ARG A 229 11.87 -10.30 3.04
C ARG A 229 12.21 -9.33 4.17
N GLY A 230 12.15 -8.04 3.90
CA GLY A 230 12.56 -7.00 4.83
C GLY A 230 11.49 -5.93 5.02
N HIS A 231 11.93 -4.72 5.27
CA HIS A 231 11.05 -3.56 5.45
C HIS A 231 11.65 -2.27 4.89
N ALA A 232 12.71 -2.37 4.08
CA ALA A 232 13.33 -1.21 3.48
C ALA A 232 12.46 -0.65 2.36
N ARG A 233 12.26 0.68 2.37
CA ARG A 233 11.58 1.41 1.30
C ARG A 233 12.60 1.93 0.30
N HIS A 234 12.24 1.94 -0.96
CA HIS A 234 13.04 2.38 -2.10
C HIS A 234 12.18 3.27 -3.02
N ASN A 235 12.83 4.08 -3.85
CA ASN A 235 12.15 4.99 -4.78
C ASN A 235 11.10 4.30 -5.67
N TRP A 236 11.35 3.06 -6.11
CA TRP A 236 10.42 2.34 -6.98
C TRP A 236 9.07 2.04 -6.30
N HIS A 237 9.01 2.01 -4.97
CA HIS A 237 7.74 1.85 -4.25
C HIS A 237 6.80 3.05 -4.40
N ALA A 238 7.27 4.19 -4.91
CA ALA A 238 6.41 5.33 -5.21
C ALA A 238 5.61 5.17 -6.52
N THR A 239 5.78 4.06 -7.25
CA THR A 239 5.09 3.78 -8.53
C THR A 239 3.59 4.07 -8.49
N PRO A 240 2.81 3.65 -7.46
CA PRO A 240 1.38 3.95 -7.40
C PRO A 240 1.05 5.45 -7.43
N TRP A 241 1.88 6.28 -6.79
CA TRP A 241 1.71 7.74 -6.83
C TRP A 241 2.15 8.33 -8.16
N GLN A 242 3.18 7.79 -8.82
CA GLN A 242 3.55 8.24 -10.16
C GLN A 242 2.44 7.89 -11.18
N GLU A 243 1.80 6.73 -11.05
CA GLU A 243 0.63 6.34 -11.85
C GLU A 243 -0.56 7.28 -11.61
N ALA A 244 -0.84 7.61 -10.34
CA ALA A 244 -1.86 8.59 -10.00
C ALA A 244 -1.52 9.97 -10.60
N ALA A 245 -0.27 10.41 -10.52
CA ALA A 245 0.17 11.68 -11.10
C ALA A 245 0.00 11.70 -12.64
N GLU A 246 0.35 10.63 -13.35
CA GLU A 246 0.07 10.50 -14.79
C GLU A 246 -1.44 10.59 -15.06
N ALA A 247 -2.25 9.90 -14.25
CA ALA A 247 -3.70 9.90 -14.43
C ALA A 247 -4.30 11.30 -14.25
N PHE A 248 -3.81 12.13 -13.33
CA PHE A 248 -4.31 13.50 -13.11
C PHE A 248 -3.79 14.50 -14.14
N THR A 249 -2.52 14.39 -14.53
CA THR A 249 -1.79 15.43 -15.28
C THR A 249 -1.63 15.11 -16.77
N GLY A 250 -1.75 13.84 -17.16
CA GLY A 250 -1.41 13.33 -18.49
C GLY A 250 0.10 13.17 -18.74
N VAL A 251 0.95 13.51 -17.77
CA VAL A 251 2.41 13.45 -17.87
C VAL A 251 2.90 12.03 -17.56
N LYS A 252 3.79 11.48 -18.40
CA LYS A 252 4.21 10.08 -18.30
C LYS A 252 4.85 9.76 -16.96
N ILE A 253 4.54 8.57 -16.42
CA ILE A 253 5.10 8.04 -15.18
C ILE A 253 6.64 8.19 -15.10
N ALA A 254 7.34 7.92 -16.20
CA ALA A 254 8.80 7.96 -16.28
C ALA A 254 9.40 9.38 -16.12
N ASP A 255 8.61 10.44 -16.32
CA ASP A 255 9.08 11.82 -16.18
C ASP A 255 9.08 12.28 -14.71
N TRP A 256 8.23 11.68 -13.88
CA TRP A 256 8.14 11.99 -12.44
C TRP A 256 9.31 11.36 -11.68
N LYS A 257 10.26 12.18 -11.21
CA LYS A 257 11.38 11.68 -10.41
C LYS A 257 10.99 11.53 -8.94
N VAL A 258 11.34 10.40 -8.33
CA VAL A 258 10.99 10.08 -6.95
C VAL A 258 12.11 10.43 -5.97
N PHE A 259 11.74 10.98 -4.83
CA PHE A 259 12.62 11.24 -3.69
C PHE A 259 11.99 10.72 -2.39
N GLN A 260 12.82 10.19 -1.49
CA GLN A 260 12.42 9.78 -0.13
C GLN A 260 12.76 10.86 0.92
N HIS A 261 12.94 12.09 0.49
CA HIS A 261 13.17 13.25 1.33
C HIS A 261 12.40 14.45 0.77
N HIS A 262 12.17 15.44 1.63
CA HIS A 262 11.48 16.67 1.25
C HIS A 262 12.21 17.40 0.12
N ILE A 263 11.46 17.79 -0.90
CA ILE A 263 11.94 18.64 -2.00
C ILE A 263 11.11 19.92 -2.05
N ALA A 264 11.75 21.08 -1.87
CA ALA A 264 11.06 22.37 -1.88
C ALA A 264 10.61 22.76 -3.30
N PRO A 265 9.60 23.65 -3.45
CA PRO A 265 9.31 24.28 -4.73
C PRO A 265 10.56 24.97 -5.33
N GLU A 266 10.73 24.86 -6.65
CA GLU A 266 11.89 25.44 -7.36
C GLU A 266 11.49 26.70 -8.10
N ARG A 267 12.33 27.74 -8.09
CA ARG A 267 12.06 28.96 -8.87
C ARG A 267 12.08 28.65 -10.37
N VAL A 268 11.12 29.21 -11.12
CA VAL A 268 11.02 29.08 -12.59
C VAL A 268 11.63 30.28 -13.28
#